data_AF-A0ABD3GRV4-F1
#
_entry.id   AF-A0ABD3GRV4-F1
#
_cell.length_a   1.000
_cell.length_b   1.000
_cell.length_c   1.000
_cell.angle_alpha   90.00
_cell.angle_beta   90.00
_cell.angle_gamma   90.00
#
_symmetry.space_group_name_H-M   'P 1'
#
loop_
_entity.id
_entity.type
_entity.pdbx_description
1 polymer ?
#
loop_
_entity_poly.entity_id
_entity_poly.type
_entity_poly.pdbx_seq_one_letter_code
_entity_poly.pdbx_strand_id
1 'polypeptide(L)'
;MESLPDEIWLQILCVSTSKEGGLGAQDLCAFAVVSRRARRISTESKVWWPLVERDFSLEYKPSEESQVHPKALYRTKHEKRKAKREAERRRQIMGLQSSIHTSVLRMMKFEKKLENEKAAAAEVRQRLCALHSTSRASVALQRWQPQAVRTHHQRMVQQVPVDPEAEANNLKLELQERYHFIVTCEKALESLERSIKSLQDKLEEIYFNPIRPSEGTSSPQSKNRDFPGDDSPKLDVLDGVEEDAPSGLGVSRSF
;
A
#
# COMPACT_ATOMS: atom_id res chain seq x y z
N MET A 1 -42.03 41.75 -3.95
CA MET A 1 -42.00 41.18 -2.58
C MET A 1 -43.05 41.79 -1.64
N GLU A 2 -43.83 42.79 -2.07
CA GLU A 2 -44.67 43.60 -1.16
C GLU A 2 -46.14 43.16 -1.07
N SER A 3 -46.62 42.26 -1.94
CA SER A 3 -48.04 41.88 -2.00
C SER A 3 -48.44 40.60 -1.24
N LEU A 4 -47.49 39.74 -0.86
CA LEU A 4 -47.79 38.50 -0.14
C LEU A 4 -47.69 38.69 1.38
N PRO A 5 -48.60 38.15 2.21
CA PRO A 5 -48.49 38.14 3.68
C PRO A 5 -47.31 37.32 4.21
N ASP A 6 -46.87 37.59 5.45
CA ASP A 6 -45.72 36.91 6.10
C ASP A 6 -46.02 35.42 6.34
N GLU A 7 -47.28 35.09 6.62
CA GLU A 7 -47.76 33.73 6.90
C GLU A 7 -47.61 32.82 5.68
N ILE A 8 -47.87 33.36 4.48
CA ILE A 8 -47.76 32.62 3.23
C ILE A 8 -46.29 32.37 2.90
N TRP A 9 -45.42 33.37 3.10
CA TRP A 9 -43.98 33.18 2.96
C TRP A 9 -43.43 32.14 3.93
N LEU A 10 -43.88 32.13 5.18
CA LEU A 10 -43.49 31.13 6.16
C LEU A 10 -43.93 29.72 5.74
N GLN A 11 -45.16 29.55 5.28
CA GLN A 11 -45.62 28.24 4.79
C GLN A 11 -44.82 27.77 3.58
N ILE A 12 -44.57 28.65 2.61
CA ILE A 12 -43.75 28.32 1.43
C ILE A 12 -42.36 27.87 1.86
N LEU A 13 -41.71 28.59 2.77
CA LEU A 13 -40.38 28.25 3.25
C LEU A 13 -40.37 26.94 4.04
N CYS A 14 -41.29 26.75 4.99
CA CYS A 14 -41.39 25.51 5.77
C CYS A 14 -41.59 24.29 4.87
N VAL A 15 -42.52 24.35 3.91
CA VAL A 15 -42.77 23.26 2.95
C VAL A 15 -41.54 23.00 2.08
N SER A 16 -40.83 24.06 1.69
CA SER A 16 -39.64 23.95 0.85
C SER A 16 -38.42 23.40 1.60
N THR A 17 -38.29 23.66 2.90
CA THR A 17 -37.20 23.12 3.73
C THR A 17 -37.44 21.66 4.12
N SER A 18 -38.70 21.25 4.25
CA SER A 18 -39.05 19.86 4.60
C SER A 18 -38.89 18.87 3.43
N LYS A 19 -38.86 19.35 2.18
CA LYS A 19 -38.69 18.49 1.00
C LYS A 19 -37.23 18.07 0.82
N GLU A 20 -37.00 16.80 0.48
CA GLU A 20 -35.71 16.32 -0.02
C GLU A 20 -35.38 17.01 -1.35
N GLY A 21 -34.17 17.58 -1.45
CA GLY A 21 -33.76 18.41 -2.60
C GLY A 21 -34.36 19.82 -2.64
N GLY A 22 -35.07 20.24 -1.59
CA GLY A 22 -35.60 21.60 -1.44
C GLY A 22 -34.55 22.60 -0.94
N LEU A 23 -35.00 23.73 -0.40
CA LEU A 23 -34.13 24.82 0.04
C LEU A 23 -33.15 24.34 1.13
N GLY A 24 -31.88 24.72 0.99
CA GLY A 24 -30.82 24.49 1.98
C GLY A 24 -30.63 25.66 2.95
N ALA A 25 -29.77 25.46 3.95
CA ALA A 25 -29.37 26.53 4.87
C ALA A 25 -28.72 27.72 4.16
N GLN A 26 -28.00 27.47 3.05
CA GLN A 26 -27.37 28.50 2.25
C GLN A 26 -28.41 29.38 1.54
N ASP A 27 -29.46 28.78 0.98
CA ASP A 27 -30.53 29.50 0.29
C ASP A 27 -31.35 30.35 1.27
N LEU A 28 -31.62 29.84 2.47
CA LEU A 28 -32.27 30.59 3.55
C LEU A 28 -31.44 31.79 4.01
N CYS A 29 -30.11 31.62 4.04
CA CYS A 29 -29.18 32.71 4.35
C CYS A 29 -29.14 33.74 3.21
N ALA A 30 -29.12 33.31 1.95
CA ALA A 30 -29.17 34.20 0.79
C ALA A 30 -30.50 34.98 0.74
N PHE A 31 -31.62 34.32 0.99
CA PHE A 31 -32.95 34.95 1.11
C PHE A 31 -32.98 36.03 2.20
N ALA A 32 -32.32 35.80 3.34
CA ALA A 32 -32.24 36.77 4.44
C ALA A 32 -31.44 38.05 4.09
N VAL A 33 -30.66 38.04 3.01
CA VAL A 33 -29.92 39.22 2.52
C VAL A 33 -30.81 40.11 1.64
N VAL A 34 -31.81 39.55 0.96
CA VAL A 34 -32.63 40.24 -0.05
C VAL A 34 -33.44 41.41 0.54
N SER A 35 -33.96 41.28 1.77
CA SER A 35 -34.69 42.37 2.42
C SER A 35 -34.75 42.21 3.95
N ARG A 36 -35.06 43.31 4.66
CA ARG A 36 -35.32 43.28 6.12
C ARG A 36 -36.48 42.36 6.48
N ARG A 37 -37.52 42.34 5.65
CA ARG A 37 -38.69 41.47 5.81
C ARG A 37 -38.29 40.00 5.67
N ALA A 38 -37.57 39.66 4.61
CA ALA A 38 -37.06 38.31 4.37
C ALA A 38 -36.13 37.83 5.49
N ARG A 39 -35.32 38.72 6.06
CA ARG A 39 -34.48 38.41 7.24
C ARG A 39 -35.30 37.98 8.45
N ARG A 40 -36.37 38.72 8.79
CA ARG A 40 -37.26 38.38 9.92
C ARG A 40 -37.92 37.02 9.72
N ILE A 41 -38.46 36.79 8.52
CA ILE A 41 -39.12 35.53 8.17
C ILE A 41 -38.12 34.35 8.21
N SER A 42 -36.91 34.55 7.66
CA SER A 42 -35.85 33.53 7.67
C SER A 42 -35.33 33.24 9.08
N THR A 43 -35.49 34.11 10.06
CA THR A 43 -35.06 33.83 11.45
C THR A 43 -36.06 32.99 12.23
N GLU A 44 -37.28 32.78 11.75
CA GLU A 44 -38.32 32.05 12.47
C GLU A 44 -37.95 30.58 12.76
N SER A 45 -38.17 30.14 14.00
CA SER A 45 -37.85 28.78 14.46
C SER A 45 -38.52 27.68 13.64
N LYS A 46 -39.72 27.96 13.10
CA LYS A 46 -40.52 27.00 12.32
C LYS A 46 -39.85 26.57 11.00
N VAL A 47 -39.00 27.42 10.43
CA VAL A 47 -38.31 27.16 9.15
C VAL A 47 -37.04 26.33 9.36
N TRP A 48 -36.37 26.51 10.50
CA TRP A 48 -35.10 25.84 10.80
C TRP A 48 -35.30 24.44 11.40
N TRP A 49 -36.39 24.18 12.12
CA TRP A 49 -36.65 22.86 12.70
C TRP A 49 -36.69 21.73 11.66
N PRO A 50 -37.48 21.84 10.58
CA PRO A 50 -37.49 20.81 9.53
C PRO A 50 -36.12 20.62 8.87
N LEU A 51 -35.35 21.71 8.74
CA LEU A 51 -34.01 21.68 8.17
C LEU A 51 -33.02 20.91 9.08
N VAL A 52 -33.10 21.13 10.40
CA VAL A 52 -32.30 20.40 11.39
C VAL A 52 -32.67 18.93 11.39
N GLU A 53 -33.97 18.62 11.37
CA GLU A 53 -34.47 17.24 11.36
C GLU A 53 -34.03 16.51 10.09
N ARG A 54 -34.13 17.14 8.91
CA ARG A 54 -33.69 16.56 7.63
C ARG A 54 -32.17 16.34 7.58
N ASP A 55 -31.37 17.33 7.95
CA ASP A 55 -29.91 17.27 7.77
C ASP A 55 -29.19 16.50 8.89
N PHE A 56 -29.80 16.40 10.09
CA PHE A 56 -29.21 15.81 11.29
C PHE A 56 -30.09 14.75 11.97
N SER A 57 -30.98 14.07 11.23
CA SER A 57 -31.95 13.10 11.78
C SER A 57 -31.29 12.03 12.68
N LEU A 58 -30.07 11.60 12.32
CA LEU A 58 -29.31 10.58 13.05
C LEU A 58 -28.61 11.10 14.34
N GLU A 59 -28.50 12.41 14.49
CA GLU A 59 -27.79 13.07 15.60
C GLU A 59 -28.75 13.84 16.52
N TYR A 60 -30.06 13.66 16.34
CA TYR A 60 -31.10 14.40 17.04
C TYR A 60 -31.56 13.67 18.30
N LYS A 61 -31.49 14.35 19.46
CA LYS A 61 -32.10 13.94 20.72
C LYS A 61 -33.07 15.04 21.19
N PRO A 62 -34.39 14.83 21.09
CA PRO A 62 -35.38 15.88 21.38
C PRO A 62 -35.35 16.41 22.82
N SER A 63 -34.82 15.63 23.77
CA SER A 63 -34.94 15.91 25.20
C SER A 63 -34.00 17.01 25.74
N GLU A 64 -32.95 17.38 25.00
CA GLU A 64 -31.91 18.32 25.47
C GLU A 64 -31.91 19.66 24.70
N GLU A 65 -32.60 19.75 23.56
CA GLU A 65 -32.42 20.85 22.58
C GLU A 65 -33.52 21.93 22.65
N SER A 66 -34.51 21.78 23.54
CA SER A 66 -35.69 22.66 23.65
C SER A 66 -35.42 24.10 24.10
N GLN A 67 -34.21 24.41 24.58
CA GLN A 67 -33.86 25.75 25.08
C GLN A 67 -33.07 26.61 24.08
N VAL A 68 -32.58 26.04 22.97
CA VAL A 68 -31.71 26.74 22.01
C VAL A 68 -32.46 27.08 20.74
N HIS A 69 -32.26 28.30 20.22
CA HIS A 69 -32.85 28.70 18.94
C HIS A 69 -32.38 27.75 17.81
N PRO A 70 -33.29 27.17 16.99
CA PRO A 70 -32.94 26.11 16.03
C PRO A 70 -31.88 26.50 15.01
N LYS A 71 -31.85 27.79 14.61
CA LYS A 71 -30.78 28.35 13.75
C LYS A 71 -29.39 28.28 14.38
N ALA A 72 -29.27 28.54 15.68
CA ALA A 72 -27.99 28.46 16.40
C ALA A 72 -27.56 27.00 16.56
N LEU A 73 -28.50 26.11 16.86
CA LEU A 73 -28.27 24.67 16.92
C LEU A 73 -27.76 24.12 15.57
N TYR A 74 -28.43 24.47 14.47
CA TYR A 74 -28.03 24.11 13.11
C TYR A 74 -26.60 24.55 12.82
N ARG A 75 -26.28 25.80 13.15
CA ARG A 75 -24.93 26.37 12.96
C ARG A 75 -23.88 25.55 13.71
N THR A 76 -24.08 25.29 15.00
CA THR A 76 -23.13 24.52 15.81
C THR A 76 -22.95 23.09 15.28
N LYS A 77 -24.03 22.39 14.92
CA LYS A 77 -23.96 21.03 14.35
C LYS A 77 -23.26 21.03 12.99
N HIS A 78 -23.55 22.01 12.14
CA HIS A 78 -22.90 22.16 10.84
C HIS A 78 -21.39 22.43 10.98
N GLU A 79 -21.00 23.34 11.87
CA GLU A 79 -19.59 23.62 12.19
C GLU A 79 -18.88 22.37 12.74
N LYS A 80 -19.51 21.62 13.65
CA LYS A 80 -18.99 20.35 14.17
C LYS A 80 -18.81 19.30 13.07
N ARG A 81 -19.78 19.14 12.17
CA ARG A 81 -19.71 18.21 11.03
C ARG A 81 -18.64 18.64 10.01
N LYS A 82 -18.47 19.95 9.79
CA LYS A 82 -17.37 20.49 8.96
C LYS A 82 -16.01 20.18 9.59
N ALA A 83 -15.82 20.48 10.87
CA ALA A 83 -14.59 20.19 11.59
C ALA A 83 -14.27 18.68 11.62
N LYS A 84 -15.29 17.83 11.79
CA LYS A 84 -15.14 16.36 11.72
C LYS A 84 -14.64 15.91 10.35
N ARG A 85 -15.20 16.43 9.25
CA ARG A 85 -14.76 16.13 7.88
C ARG A 85 -13.32 16.57 7.63
N GLU A 86 -12.94 17.76 8.08
CA GLU A 86 -11.56 18.26 7.97
C GLU A 86 -10.57 17.45 8.80
N ALA A 87 -10.97 17.00 9.99
CA ALA A 87 -10.15 16.13 10.83
C ALA A 87 -9.95 14.76 10.18
N GLU A 88 -11.02 14.16 9.63
CA GLU A 88 -10.95 12.89 8.93
C GLU A 88 -10.07 12.96 7.68
N ARG A 89 -10.20 14.04 6.89
CA ARG A 89 -9.32 14.29 5.76
C ARG A 89 -7.85 14.38 6.18
N ARG A 90 -7.55 15.13 7.23
CA ARG A 90 -6.18 15.24 7.77
C ARG A 90 -5.63 13.87 8.18
N ARG A 91 -6.44 13.01 8.81
CA ARG A 91 -6.05 11.65 9.16
C ARG A 91 -5.76 10.79 7.94
N GLN A 92 -6.60 10.87 6.91
CA GLN A 92 -6.38 10.16 5.65
C GLN A 92 -5.08 10.60 4.97
N ILE A 93 -4.82 11.91 4.90
CA ILE A 93 -3.58 12.47 4.36
C ILE A 93 -2.36 11.93 5.12
N MET A 94 -2.37 12.02 6.46
CA MET A 94 -1.28 11.51 7.29
C MET A 94 -1.09 10.00 7.13
N GLY A 95 -2.18 9.24 7.02
CA GLY A 95 -2.14 7.79 6.77
C GLY A 95 -1.48 7.45 5.44
N LEU A 96 -1.85 8.15 4.35
CA LEU A 96 -1.22 7.98 3.04
C LEU A 96 0.25 8.38 3.07
N GLN A 97 0.59 9.52 3.65
CA GLN A 97 1.98 9.98 3.78
C GLN A 97 2.85 8.99 4.55
N SER A 98 2.32 8.45 5.66
CA SER A 98 2.99 7.41 6.44
C SER A 98 3.19 6.12 5.62
N SER A 99 2.16 5.70 4.86
CA SER A 99 2.27 4.54 3.98
C SER A 99 3.30 4.75 2.86
N ILE A 100 3.36 5.95 2.27
CA ILE A 100 4.38 6.30 1.26
C ILE A 100 5.77 6.22 1.90
N HIS A 101 5.95 6.85 3.06
CA HIS A 101 7.24 6.87 3.76
C HIS A 101 7.73 5.46 4.10
N THR A 102 6.86 4.61 4.64
CA THR A 102 7.20 3.21 4.96
C THR A 102 7.53 2.39 3.71
N SER A 103 6.81 2.58 2.60
CA SER A 103 7.13 1.95 1.32
C SER A 103 8.48 2.41 0.76
N VAL A 104 8.82 3.70 0.86
CA VAL A 104 10.12 4.24 0.45
C VAL A 104 11.26 3.65 1.30
N LEU A 105 11.08 3.55 2.62
CA LEU A 105 12.06 2.91 3.50
C LEU A 105 12.26 1.42 3.16
N ARG A 106 11.18 0.71 2.78
CA ARG A 106 11.28 -0.67 2.30
C ARG A 106 12.04 -0.75 0.98
N MET A 107 11.77 0.16 0.04
CA MET A 107 12.45 0.25 -1.24
C MET A 107 13.96 0.42 -1.06
N MET A 108 14.40 1.38 -0.24
CA MET A 108 15.83 1.57 0.08
C MET A 108 16.50 0.33 0.68
N LYS A 109 15.77 -0.44 1.51
CA LYS A 109 16.29 -1.71 2.06
C LYS A 109 16.46 -2.76 0.96
N PHE A 110 15.52 -2.87 0.03
CA PHE A 110 15.61 -3.80 -1.09
C PHE A 110 16.71 -3.40 -2.08
N GLU A 111 16.88 -2.11 -2.37
CA GLU A 111 17.98 -1.60 -3.21
C GLU A 111 19.34 -1.97 -2.59
N LYS A 112 19.51 -1.76 -1.28
CA LYS A 112 20.75 -2.15 -0.59
C LYS A 112 20.98 -3.66 -0.63
N LYS A 113 19.93 -4.47 -0.43
CA LYS A 113 20.03 -5.93 -0.55
C LYS A 113 20.42 -6.35 -1.97
N LEU A 114 19.81 -5.73 -2.98
CA LEU A 114 20.10 -5.99 -4.38
C LEU A 114 21.57 -5.70 -4.71
N GLU A 115 22.10 -4.57 -4.26
CA GLU A 115 23.50 -4.21 -4.46
C GLU A 115 24.45 -5.21 -3.80
N ASN A 116 24.17 -5.59 -2.56
CA ASN A 116 24.95 -6.60 -1.84
C ASN A 116 24.96 -7.95 -2.56
N GLU A 117 23.80 -8.39 -3.09
CA GLU A 117 23.71 -9.66 -3.79
C GLU A 117 24.35 -9.63 -5.18
N LYS A 118 24.29 -8.48 -5.87
CA LYS A 118 25.04 -8.27 -7.13
C LYS A 118 26.55 -8.34 -6.89
N ALA A 119 27.03 -7.74 -5.81
CA ALA A 119 28.43 -7.83 -5.41
C ALA A 119 28.85 -9.27 -5.04
N ALA A 120 28.02 -9.97 -4.25
CA ALA A 120 28.30 -11.36 -3.86
C ALA A 120 28.25 -12.31 -5.07
N ALA A 121 27.30 -12.15 -6.00
CA ALA A 121 27.25 -12.91 -7.24
C ALA A 121 28.50 -12.66 -8.13
N ALA A 122 29.02 -11.42 -8.15
CA ALA A 122 30.26 -11.11 -8.85
C ALA A 122 31.47 -11.81 -8.23
N GLU A 123 31.52 -11.92 -6.90
CA GLU A 123 32.57 -12.65 -6.18
C GLU A 123 32.53 -14.15 -6.49
N VAL A 124 31.35 -14.78 -6.41
CA VAL A 124 31.18 -16.21 -6.77
C VAL A 124 31.59 -16.46 -8.22
N ARG A 125 31.19 -15.57 -9.14
CA ARG A 125 31.60 -15.63 -10.54
C ARG A 125 33.12 -15.54 -10.69
N GLN A 126 33.78 -14.65 -9.95
CA GLN A 126 35.23 -14.52 -9.97
C GLN A 126 35.93 -15.80 -9.46
N ARG A 127 35.43 -16.39 -8.38
CA ARG A 127 35.94 -17.68 -7.84
C ARG A 127 35.81 -18.80 -8.86
N LEU A 128 34.66 -18.91 -9.54
CA LEU A 128 34.44 -19.89 -10.60
C LEU A 128 35.41 -19.69 -11.78
N CYS A 129 35.64 -18.45 -12.21
CA CYS A 129 36.64 -18.15 -13.24
C CYS A 129 38.06 -18.53 -12.82
N ALA A 130 38.44 -18.22 -11.58
CA ALA A 130 39.74 -18.59 -11.03
C ALA A 130 39.92 -20.11 -11.00
N LEU A 131 38.91 -20.86 -10.56
CA LEU A 131 38.91 -22.31 -10.52
C LEU A 131 39.03 -22.93 -11.93
N HIS A 132 38.33 -22.39 -12.93
CA HIS A 132 38.53 -22.84 -14.31
C HIS A 132 39.95 -22.56 -14.83
N SER A 133 40.55 -21.42 -14.45
CA SER A 133 41.93 -21.09 -14.82
C SER A 133 42.94 -22.03 -14.17
N THR A 134 42.78 -22.34 -12.87
CA THR A 134 43.67 -23.28 -12.16
C THR A 134 43.51 -24.70 -12.69
N SER A 135 42.29 -25.14 -12.99
CA SER A 135 42.03 -26.44 -13.61
C SER A 135 42.70 -26.56 -14.99
N ARG A 136 42.60 -25.53 -15.85
CA ARG A 136 43.29 -25.51 -17.16
C ARG A 136 44.81 -25.53 -17.02
N ALA A 137 45.36 -24.74 -16.10
CA ALA A 137 46.79 -24.72 -15.83
C ALA A 137 47.28 -26.08 -15.29
N SER A 138 46.51 -26.72 -14.42
CA SER A 138 46.79 -28.07 -13.89
C SER A 138 46.83 -29.11 -15.02
N VAL A 139 45.84 -29.12 -15.91
CA VAL A 139 45.82 -30.02 -17.08
C VAL A 139 47.02 -29.78 -18.01
N ALA A 140 47.38 -28.51 -18.24
CA ALA A 140 48.56 -28.18 -19.05
C ALA A 140 49.86 -28.68 -18.40
N LEU A 141 50.03 -28.46 -17.09
CA LEU A 141 51.18 -28.98 -16.34
C LEU A 141 51.25 -30.51 -16.37
N GLN A 142 50.11 -31.20 -16.23
CA GLN A 142 50.04 -32.66 -16.33
C GLN A 142 50.51 -33.19 -17.69
N ARG A 143 50.27 -32.44 -18.78
CA ARG A 143 50.71 -32.81 -20.13
C ARG A 143 52.18 -32.54 -20.38
N TRP A 144 52.77 -31.53 -19.72
CA TRP A 144 54.14 -31.09 -19.95
C TRP A 144 55.17 -31.75 -19.02
N GLN A 145 54.75 -32.26 -17.84
CA GLN A 145 55.66 -32.88 -16.88
C GLN A 145 55.93 -34.36 -17.19
N PRO A 146 57.19 -34.82 -17.14
CA PRO A 146 57.49 -36.24 -17.21
C PRO A 146 56.94 -36.98 -15.98
N GLN A 147 56.44 -38.20 -16.19
CA GLN A 147 55.70 -38.98 -15.19
C GLN A 147 56.45 -39.19 -13.86
N ALA A 148 57.78 -39.30 -13.90
CA ALA A 148 58.63 -39.44 -12.72
C ALA A 148 58.56 -38.21 -11.79
N VAL A 149 58.51 -37.01 -12.36
CA VAL A 149 58.40 -35.75 -11.61
C VAL A 149 57.00 -35.60 -11.01
N ARG A 150 55.96 -35.96 -11.78
CA ARG A 150 54.57 -35.94 -11.32
C ARG A 150 54.33 -36.83 -10.10
N THR A 151 54.79 -38.08 -10.17
CA THR A 151 54.61 -39.06 -9.08
C THR A 151 55.40 -38.67 -7.83
N HIS A 152 56.58 -38.05 -7.99
CA HIS A 152 57.33 -37.49 -6.88
C HIS A 152 56.59 -36.30 -6.22
N HIS A 153 56.10 -35.33 -7.02
CA HIS A 153 55.33 -34.20 -6.51
C HIS A 153 54.03 -34.63 -5.80
N GLN A 154 53.30 -35.60 -6.35
CA GLN A 154 52.08 -36.13 -5.72
C GLN A 154 52.35 -36.82 -4.38
N ARG A 155 53.52 -37.44 -4.19
CA ARG A 155 53.90 -38.05 -2.90
C ARG A 155 54.33 -37.03 -1.85
N MET A 156 54.87 -35.88 -2.28
CA MET A 156 55.33 -34.83 -1.35
C MET A 156 54.22 -33.87 -0.90
N VAL A 157 53.20 -33.63 -1.73
CA VAL A 157 52.09 -32.74 -1.40
C VAL A 157 50.95 -33.57 -0.80
N GLN A 158 50.61 -33.36 0.47
CA GLN A 158 49.32 -33.82 1.00
C GLN A 158 48.20 -33.08 0.27
N GLN A 159 47.59 -33.71 -0.72
CA GLN A 159 46.41 -33.18 -1.38
C GLN A 159 45.18 -33.64 -0.62
N VAL A 160 44.43 -32.69 -0.06
CA VAL A 160 43.02 -32.95 0.28
C VAL A 160 42.28 -33.11 -1.05
N PRO A 161 41.63 -34.25 -1.31
CA PRO A 161 40.93 -34.47 -2.57
C PRO A 161 39.61 -33.71 -2.54
N VAL A 162 39.65 -32.40 -2.78
CA VAL A 162 38.45 -31.66 -3.18
C VAL A 162 38.32 -31.87 -4.67
N ASP A 163 37.22 -32.52 -5.07
CA ASP A 163 36.90 -32.68 -6.48
C ASP A 163 36.61 -31.29 -7.10
N PRO A 164 37.46 -30.80 -8.02
CA PRO A 164 37.29 -29.47 -8.61
C PRO A 164 36.02 -29.37 -9.46
N GLU A 165 35.49 -30.49 -9.97
CA GLU A 165 34.25 -30.49 -10.73
C GLU A 165 33.03 -30.32 -9.82
N ALA A 166 33.02 -30.99 -8.67
CA ALA A 166 32.01 -30.79 -7.63
C ALA A 166 32.00 -29.34 -7.11
N GLU A 167 33.18 -28.75 -6.83
CA GLU A 167 33.29 -27.35 -6.40
C GLU A 167 32.79 -26.39 -7.49
N ALA A 168 33.14 -26.62 -8.76
CA ALA A 168 32.63 -25.82 -9.88
C ALA A 168 31.11 -25.89 -9.99
N ASN A 169 30.52 -27.07 -9.79
CA ASN A 169 29.06 -27.25 -9.84
C ASN A 169 28.36 -26.57 -8.65
N ASN A 170 28.93 -26.64 -7.45
CA ASN A 170 28.42 -25.90 -6.29
C ASN A 170 28.42 -24.39 -6.53
N LEU A 171 29.51 -23.83 -7.06
CA LEU A 171 29.59 -22.40 -7.39
C LEU A 171 28.58 -21.99 -8.48
N LYS A 172 28.30 -22.87 -9.46
CA LYS A 172 27.24 -22.62 -10.47
C LYS A 172 25.85 -22.57 -9.83
N LEU A 173 25.55 -23.51 -8.92
CA LEU A 173 24.27 -23.56 -8.22
C LEU A 173 24.08 -22.33 -7.33
N GLU A 174 25.10 -21.95 -6.56
CA GLU A 174 25.08 -20.73 -5.74
C GLU A 174 24.83 -19.48 -6.60
N LEU A 175 25.46 -19.40 -7.77
CA LEU A 175 25.27 -18.30 -8.71
C LEU A 175 23.85 -18.29 -9.32
N GLN A 176 23.26 -19.46 -9.61
CA GLN A 176 21.87 -19.56 -10.05
C GLN A 176 20.89 -19.10 -8.95
N GLU A 177 21.11 -19.53 -7.70
CA GLU A 177 20.31 -19.13 -6.55
C GLU A 177 20.38 -17.61 -6.33
N ARG A 178 21.58 -17.03 -6.38
CA ARG A 178 21.77 -15.58 -6.25
C ARG A 178 21.09 -14.80 -7.36
N TYR A 179 21.16 -15.27 -8.61
CA TYR A 179 20.42 -14.62 -9.70
C TYR A 179 18.91 -14.72 -9.52
N HIS A 180 18.41 -15.87 -9.07
CA HIS A 180 16.99 -16.01 -8.75
C HIS A 180 16.56 -15.01 -7.65
N PHE A 181 17.39 -14.83 -6.62
CA PHE A 181 17.14 -13.86 -5.56
C PHE A 181 17.19 -12.41 -6.07
N ILE A 182 18.17 -12.06 -6.92
CA ILE A 182 18.28 -10.75 -7.59
C ILE A 182 16.99 -10.42 -8.36
N VAL A 183 16.53 -11.35 -9.20
CA VAL A 183 15.29 -11.19 -9.99
C VAL A 183 14.08 -11.01 -9.08
N THR A 184 14.03 -11.74 -7.96
CA THR A 184 12.94 -11.61 -6.98
C THR A 184 12.94 -10.22 -6.32
N CYS A 185 14.12 -9.71 -5.95
CA CYS A 185 14.27 -8.36 -5.41
C CYS A 185 13.87 -7.28 -6.42
N GLU A 186 14.27 -7.42 -7.69
CA GLU A 186 13.91 -6.47 -8.76
C GLU A 186 12.39 -6.42 -8.96
N LYS A 187 11.71 -7.57 -9.01
CA LYS A 187 10.24 -7.64 -9.06
C LYS A 187 9.59 -6.99 -7.83
N ALA A 188 10.15 -7.20 -6.65
CA ALA A 188 9.65 -6.58 -5.42
C ALA A 188 9.80 -5.05 -5.46
N LEU A 189 10.93 -4.52 -5.96
CA LEU A 189 11.16 -3.09 -6.16
C LEU A 189 10.14 -2.49 -7.13
N GLU A 190 9.95 -3.09 -8.30
CA GLU A 190 8.94 -2.62 -9.25
C GLU A 190 7.53 -2.59 -8.64
N SER A 191 7.20 -3.59 -7.81
CA SER A 191 5.90 -3.64 -7.13
C SER A 191 5.75 -2.50 -6.11
N LEU A 192 6.82 -2.16 -5.38
CA LEU A 192 6.85 -1.05 -4.43
C LEU A 192 6.76 0.29 -5.15
N GLU A 193 7.47 0.48 -6.26
CA GLU A 193 7.38 1.70 -7.07
C GLU A 193 5.96 1.93 -7.59
N ARG A 194 5.31 0.88 -8.12
CA ARG A 194 3.91 0.95 -8.56
C ARG A 194 2.98 1.28 -7.38
N SER A 195 3.22 0.67 -6.22
CA SER A 195 2.45 0.97 -5.00
C SER A 195 2.61 2.42 -4.56
N ILE A 196 3.84 2.94 -4.52
CA ILE A 196 4.15 4.33 -4.15
C ILE A 196 3.44 5.30 -5.09
N LYS A 197 3.53 5.10 -6.41
CA LYS A 197 2.82 5.91 -7.41
C LYS A 197 1.31 5.93 -7.15
N SER A 198 0.71 4.75 -6.93
CA SER A 198 -0.73 4.67 -6.63
C SER A 198 -1.14 5.40 -5.34
N LEU A 199 -0.25 5.45 -4.33
CA LEU A 199 -0.50 6.16 -3.08
C LEU A 199 -0.32 7.68 -3.26
N GLN A 200 0.61 8.10 -4.11
CA GLN A 200 0.79 9.50 -4.51
C GLN A 200 -0.43 10.00 -5.28
N ASP A 201 -0.94 9.23 -6.25
CA ASP A 201 -2.14 9.57 -7.01
C ASP A 201 -3.36 9.76 -6.08
N LYS A 202 -3.54 8.85 -5.11
CA LYS A 202 -4.60 8.97 -4.09
C LYS A 202 -4.42 10.21 -3.21
N LEU A 203 -3.18 10.54 -2.86
CA LEU A 203 -2.88 11.72 -2.06
C LEU A 203 -3.22 12.99 -2.85
N GLU A 204 -2.86 13.04 -4.14
CA GLU A 204 -3.22 14.13 -5.06
C GLU A 204 -4.74 14.26 -5.23
N GLU A 205 -5.47 13.14 -5.34
CA GLU A 205 -6.94 13.15 -5.39
C GLU A 205 -7.54 13.80 -4.14
N ILE A 206 -7.03 13.48 -2.95
CA ILE A 206 -7.50 14.09 -1.69
C ILE A 206 -7.13 15.57 -1.58
N TYR A 207 -6.02 15.99 -2.18
CA TYR A 207 -5.66 17.42 -2.26
C TYR A 207 -6.61 18.18 -3.19
N PHE A 208 -6.90 17.63 -4.37
CA PHE A 208 -7.71 18.27 -5.41
C PHE A 208 -9.23 18.23 -5.14
N ASN A 209 -9.74 17.20 -4.45
CA ASN A 209 -11.14 17.08 -4.05
C ASN A 209 -11.31 17.29 -2.54
N PRO A 210 -11.30 18.55 -2.06
CA PRO A 210 -11.13 18.83 -0.65
C PRO A 210 -12.25 18.35 0.26
N ILE A 211 -13.44 18.02 -0.28
CA ILE A 211 -14.60 17.56 0.49
C ILE A 211 -15.50 16.74 -0.45
N ARG A 212 -15.23 15.45 -0.66
CA ARG A 212 -16.34 14.57 -1.07
C ARG A 212 -17.29 14.48 0.14
N PRO A 213 -18.60 14.75 -0.01
CA PRO A 213 -19.54 14.24 0.98
C PRO A 213 -19.33 12.73 0.97
N SER A 214 -18.89 12.16 2.10
CA SER A 214 -19.12 10.74 2.31
C SER A 214 -20.63 10.59 2.21
N GLU A 215 -21.12 10.08 1.09
CA GLU A 215 -22.45 9.52 1.01
C GLU A 215 -22.59 8.62 2.25
N GLY A 216 -23.71 8.80 2.95
CA GLY A 216 -23.97 8.09 4.19
C GLY A 216 -23.78 6.60 3.98
N THR A 217 -22.62 6.08 4.39
CA THR A 217 -22.50 4.66 4.64
C THR A 217 -23.26 4.45 5.94
N SER A 218 -24.49 3.95 5.80
CA SER A 218 -25.03 2.94 6.69
C SER A 218 -23.87 2.18 7.32
N SER A 219 -23.77 2.27 8.64
CA SER A 219 -22.85 1.45 9.43
C SER A 219 -22.88 0.01 8.90
N PRO A 220 -21.78 -0.51 8.33
CA PRO A 220 -21.66 -1.95 8.18
C PRO A 220 -21.51 -2.46 9.60
N GLN A 221 -22.49 -3.24 10.03
CA GLN A 221 -22.37 -4.14 11.18
C GLN A 221 -20.96 -4.70 11.26
N SER A 222 -20.42 -4.73 12.48
CA SER A 222 -19.22 -5.44 12.85
C SER A 222 -19.26 -6.87 12.30
N LYS A 223 -18.71 -7.08 11.12
CA LYS A 223 -18.17 -8.36 10.73
C LYS A 223 -16.71 -8.29 11.09
N ASN A 224 -16.34 -9.05 12.12
CA ASN A 224 -14.97 -9.46 12.40
C ASN A 224 -14.28 -9.71 11.07
N ARG A 225 -13.35 -8.82 10.72
CA ARG A 225 -12.33 -9.13 9.74
C ARG A 225 -11.09 -9.41 10.55
N ASP A 226 -10.76 -10.69 10.54
CA ASP A 226 -9.46 -11.20 10.93
C ASP A 226 -8.36 -10.29 10.39
N PHE A 227 -7.40 -10.01 11.27
CA PHE A 227 -6.11 -9.47 10.91
C PHE A 227 -5.55 -10.28 9.72
N PRO A 228 -5.16 -9.65 8.59
CA PRO A 228 -4.29 -10.33 7.65
C PRO A 228 -2.98 -10.54 8.38
N GLY A 229 -2.65 -11.81 8.59
CA GLY A 229 -1.41 -12.25 9.17
C GLY A 229 -0.22 -11.65 8.44
N ASP A 230 0.84 -11.56 9.23
CA ASP A 230 2.22 -11.35 8.82
C ASP A 230 2.61 -12.36 7.72
N ASP A 231 2.31 -12.04 6.46
CA ASP A 231 2.88 -12.71 5.29
C ASP A 231 4.30 -12.17 5.05
N SER A 232 5.15 -12.36 6.05
CA SER A 232 6.56 -12.54 5.83
C SER A 232 6.73 -13.83 5.01
N PRO A 233 7.48 -13.83 3.90
CA PRO A 233 7.83 -15.07 3.23
C PRO A 233 8.64 -15.93 4.21
N LYS A 234 8.03 -16.98 4.74
CA LYS A 234 8.74 -18.06 5.43
C LYS A 234 9.70 -18.65 4.40
N LEU A 235 10.98 -18.49 4.69
CA LEU A 235 12.03 -19.31 4.08
C LEU A 235 11.75 -20.74 4.55
N ASP A 236 11.13 -21.54 3.69
CA ASP A 236 11.06 -22.98 3.90
C ASP A 236 12.49 -23.52 3.92
N VAL A 237 12.87 -24.00 5.10
CA VAL A 237 14.02 -24.87 5.32
C VAL A 237 13.71 -26.16 4.57
N LEU A 238 14.33 -26.35 3.40
CA LEU A 238 14.39 -27.65 2.76
C LEU A 238 15.42 -28.49 3.51
N ASP A 239 14.96 -29.15 4.57
CA ASP A 239 15.61 -30.34 5.10
C ASP A 239 15.22 -31.53 4.20
N GLY A 240 16.22 -32.34 3.88
CA GLY A 240 16.11 -33.38 2.87
C GLY A 240 15.50 -34.68 3.36
N VAL A 241 15.61 -35.66 2.46
CA VAL A 241 15.31 -37.10 2.60
C VAL A 241 13.88 -37.49 2.21
N GLU A 242 13.73 -37.89 0.95
CA GLU A 242 13.25 -39.26 0.69
C GLU A 242 13.80 -39.76 -0.65
N GLU A 243 14.36 -40.97 -0.60
CA GLU A 243 14.82 -41.76 -1.75
C GLU A 243 13.65 -42.04 -2.69
N ASP A 244 13.92 -42.08 -3.99
CA ASP A 244 13.47 -43.20 -4.82
C ASP A 244 14.14 -43.17 -6.21
N ALA A 245 14.88 -44.23 -6.50
CA ALA A 245 15.22 -44.62 -7.87
C ALA A 245 13.96 -45.19 -8.55
N PRO A 246 13.87 -45.12 -9.89
CA PRO A 246 14.16 -46.37 -10.60
C PRO A 246 14.90 -46.20 -11.94
N SER A 247 15.86 -47.11 -12.12
CA SER A 247 16.17 -47.90 -13.32
C SER A 247 15.53 -47.51 -14.66
N GLY A 248 16.42 -47.18 -15.62
CA GLY A 248 16.43 -47.79 -16.95
C GLY A 248 15.60 -47.13 -18.05
N LEU A 249 16.29 -46.62 -19.07
CA LEU A 249 16.25 -47.14 -20.45
C LEU A 249 17.14 -46.25 -21.33
N GLY A 250 18.11 -46.88 -22.00
CA GLY A 250 19.01 -46.21 -22.93
C GLY A 250 18.35 -45.90 -24.26
N VAL A 251 18.90 -44.92 -24.98
CA VAL A 251 18.87 -44.88 -26.45
C VAL A 251 20.19 -44.27 -26.94
N SER A 252 20.86 -45.05 -27.79
CA SER A 252 22.01 -44.72 -28.60
C SER A 252 21.85 -43.43 -29.41
N ARG A 253 22.94 -42.70 -29.63
CA ARG A 253 23.16 -42.08 -30.93
C ARG A 253 24.65 -41.84 -31.22
N SER A 254 25.11 -42.60 -32.20
CA SER A 254 26.31 -42.35 -32.99
C SER A 254 26.16 -41.04 -33.77
N PHE A 255 27.18 -40.19 -33.76
CA PHE A 255 27.96 -39.70 -34.91
C PHE A 255 29.04 -38.74 -34.40
#